data_AF-A0A833MPJ7-F1
#
_entry.id   AF-A0A833MPJ7-F1
#
_cell.length_a   1.000
_cell.length_b   1.000
_cell.length_c   1.000
_cell.angle_alpha   90.00
_cell.angle_beta   90.00
_cell.angle_gamma   90.00
#
_symmetry.space_group_name_H-M   'P 1'
#
loop_
_entity.id
_entity.type
_entity.pdbx_description
1 polymer ?
#
loop_
_entity_poly.entity_id
_entity_poly.type
_entity_poly.pdbx_seq_one_letter_code
_entity_poly.pdbx_strand_id
1 'polypeptide(L)'
;MTDDNIPYYHLLREGTATKLGQRAQGTITYRWLADPEHEQLFVALTGNESGGYFSREIVPFQAVEACFAHQDEALAFRTRIFRQAFVGKSTNNAGFLAAILRAEGLLGPAPEAAHEYVRLGNWAAWTAEMLQGASLGTVGAPPSAAAGKAGAAGIAETASAEDAPDAEQAEGAESVGTRKRPRKRGRQAATEEGAGDEGDS
;
A
#
# COMPACT_ATOMS: atom_id res chain seq x y z
N MET A 1 -13.10 -19.41 -34.27
CA MET A 1 -12.38 -18.17 -33.96
C MET A 1 -12.90 -17.68 -32.63
N THR A 2 -12.18 -17.89 -31.53
CA THR A 2 -12.49 -17.22 -30.27
C THR A 2 -11.95 -15.81 -30.38
N ASP A 3 -12.83 -14.84 -30.52
CA ASP A 3 -12.53 -13.46 -30.17
C ASP A 3 -12.22 -13.47 -28.67
N ASP A 4 -10.94 -13.65 -28.35
CA ASP A 4 -10.37 -13.35 -27.04
C ASP A 4 -10.61 -11.86 -26.79
N ASN A 5 -11.75 -11.52 -26.22
CA ASN A 5 -12.05 -10.21 -25.68
C ASN A 5 -11.15 -10.01 -24.45
N ILE A 6 -9.87 -9.72 -24.71
CA ILE A 6 -8.90 -9.40 -23.68
C ILE A 6 -9.40 -8.11 -23.03
N PRO A 7 -9.75 -8.12 -21.74
CA PRO A 7 -10.19 -6.91 -21.08
C PRO A 7 -9.09 -5.87 -21.20
N TYR A 8 -9.46 -4.67 -21.63
CA TYR A 8 -8.53 -3.55 -21.80
C TYR A 8 -8.91 -2.41 -20.86
N TYR A 9 -7.96 -1.52 -20.62
CA TYR A 9 -8.13 -0.33 -19.80
C TYR A 9 -7.62 0.90 -20.56
N HIS A 10 -8.25 2.04 -20.34
CA HIS A 10 -7.80 3.32 -20.84
C HIS A 10 -6.68 3.86 -19.95
N LEU A 11 -5.51 4.14 -20.51
CA LEU A 11 -4.46 4.85 -19.80
C LEU A 11 -4.86 6.32 -19.65
N LEU A 12 -5.02 6.79 -18.42
CA LEU A 12 -5.36 8.18 -18.14
C LEU A 12 -4.11 9.01 -17.81
N ARG A 13 -3.19 8.42 -17.06
CA ARG A 13 -1.96 9.11 -16.61
C ARG A 13 -0.85 8.10 -16.34
N GLU A 14 0.38 8.50 -16.62
CA GLU A 14 1.59 7.83 -16.16
C GLU A 14 2.41 8.81 -15.33
N GLY A 15 3.02 8.34 -14.25
CA GLY A 15 3.75 9.19 -13.33
C GLY A 15 4.84 8.46 -12.56
N THR A 16 5.64 9.24 -11.84
CA THR A 16 6.64 8.74 -10.90
C THR A 16 6.45 9.32 -9.52
N ALA A 17 6.74 8.52 -8.49
CA ALA A 17 6.62 8.91 -7.09
C ALA A 17 7.92 8.62 -6.35
N THR A 18 8.36 9.57 -5.53
CA THR A 18 9.49 9.35 -4.60
C THR A 18 9.05 8.46 -3.45
N LYS A 19 9.89 7.50 -3.06
CA LYS A 19 9.61 6.61 -1.92
C LYS A 19 9.49 7.40 -0.61
N LEU A 20 8.60 6.94 0.27
CA LEU A 20 8.27 7.64 1.51
C LEU A 20 9.35 7.56 2.61
N GLY A 21 10.25 6.58 2.57
CA GLY A 21 11.26 6.40 3.62
C GLY A 21 12.38 7.43 3.53
N GLN A 22 12.80 8.02 4.65
CA GLN A 22 13.94 8.97 4.67
C GLN A 22 15.26 8.38 4.14
N ARG A 23 15.42 7.06 4.24
CA ARG A 23 16.56 6.32 3.68
C ARG A 23 16.23 5.61 2.36
N ALA A 24 14.98 5.67 1.93
CA ALA A 24 14.56 5.02 0.71
C ALA A 24 15.00 5.89 -0.48
N GLN A 25 15.84 5.31 -1.33
CA GLN A 25 16.31 5.95 -2.56
C GLN A 25 15.50 5.43 -3.75
N GLY A 26 15.43 6.21 -4.82
CA GLY A 26 14.81 5.83 -6.09
C GLY A 26 13.31 6.15 -6.20
N THR A 27 12.82 5.99 -7.42
CA THR A 27 11.43 6.30 -7.79
C THR A 27 10.60 5.04 -8.03
N ILE A 28 9.28 5.20 -7.90
CA ILE A 28 8.28 4.21 -8.29
C ILE A 28 7.58 4.76 -9.52
N THR A 29 7.39 3.92 -10.54
CA THR A 29 6.61 4.28 -11.74
C THR A 29 5.23 3.65 -11.62
N TYR A 30 4.20 4.41 -11.96
CA TYR A 30 2.80 3.99 -11.84
C TYR A 30 1.96 4.53 -12.98
N ARG A 31 0.77 3.95 -13.14
CA ARG A 31 -0.26 4.34 -14.10
C ARG A 31 -1.62 4.45 -13.43
N TRP A 32 -2.37 5.45 -13.85
CA TRP A 32 -3.81 5.54 -13.62
C TRP A 32 -4.55 5.08 -14.86
N LEU A 33 -5.53 4.21 -14.65
CA LEU A 33 -6.28 3.56 -15.70
C LEU A 33 -7.78 3.73 -15.45
N ALA A 34 -8.57 3.79 -16.52
CA ALA A 34 -10.03 3.64 -16.46
C ALA A 34 -10.46 2.30 -17.08
N ASP A 35 -11.59 1.78 -16.64
CA ASP A 35 -12.31 0.73 -17.38
C ASP A 35 -12.78 1.23 -18.76
N PRO A 36 -13.13 0.34 -19.70
CA PRO A 36 -13.61 0.72 -21.03
C PRO A 36 -14.79 1.71 -21.00
N GLU A 37 -15.61 1.64 -19.95
CA GLU A 37 -16.79 2.49 -19.75
C GLU A 37 -16.48 3.86 -19.11
N HIS A 38 -15.23 4.11 -18.67
CA HIS A 38 -14.84 5.33 -17.95
C HIS A 38 -15.64 5.57 -16.64
N GLU A 39 -16.07 4.50 -15.98
CA GLU A 39 -16.85 4.53 -14.74
C GLU A 39 -15.99 4.28 -13.49
N GLN A 40 -14.89 3.53 -13.64
CA GLN A 40 -14.05 3.10 -12.54
C GLN A 40 -12.58 3.45 -12.77
N LEU A 41 -11.97 3.98 -11.73
CA LEU A 41 -10.55 4.33 -11.72
C LEU A 41 -9.73 3.20 -11.10
N PHE A 42 -8.56 2.94 -11.69
CA PHE A 42 -7.62 1.93 -11.23
C PHE A 42 -6.19 2.49 -11.17
N VAL A 43 -5.39 1.94 -10.27
CA VAL A 43 -3.96 2.24 -10.15
C VAL A 43 -3.14 0.99 -10.38
N ALA A 44 -2.06 1.10 -11.14
CA ALA A 44 -1.14 0.01 -11.41
C ALA A 44 0.30 0.44 -11.19
N LEU A 45 1.07 -0.34 -10.43
CA LEU A 45 2.50 -0.16 -10.32
C LEU A 45 3.20 -0.78 -11.53
N THR A 46 4.07 -0.02 -12.19
CA THR A 46 4.73 -0.46 -13.42
C THR A 46 6.23 -0.64 -13.26
N GLY A 47 6.86 0.07 -12.32
CA GLY A 47 8.30 0.05 -12.11
C GLY A 47 8.73 0.45 -10.70
N ASN A 48 9.92 -0.02 -10.32
CA ASN A 48 10.55 0.29 -9.05
C ASN A 48 12.07 0.36 -9.26
N GLU A 49 12.65 1.55 -9.13
CA GLU A 49 14.04 1.82 -9.53
C GLU A 49 15.07 1.20 -8.59
N SER A 50 14.85 1.20 -7.27
CA SER A 50 15.83 0.70 -6.29
C SER A 50 15.65 -0.76 -5.89
N GLY A 51 14.94 -1.54 -6.72
CA GLY A 51 14.71 -2.96 -6.48
C GLY A 51 13.73 -3.25 -5.32
N GLY A 52 13.44 -4.53 -5.13
CA GLY A 52 12.42 -5.00 -4.17
C GLY A 52 11.11 -5.37 -4.85
N TYR A 53 10.43 -6.38 -4.28
CA TYR A 53 9.23 -6.95 -4.86
C TYR A 53 8.03 -6.01 -4.75
N PHE A 54 7.23 -5.96 -5.81
CA PHE A 54 5.93 -5.31 -5.84
C PHE A 54 5.01 -6.10 -6.77
N SER A 55 3.71 -5.93 -6.61
CA SER A 55 2.73 -6.50 -7.52
C SER A 55 2.50 -5.59 -8.71
N ARG A 56 2.48 -6.15 -9.92
CA ARG A 56 2.02 -5.46 -11.14
C ARG A 56 0.51 -5.64 -11.34
N GLU A 57 -0.22 -5.74 -10.23
CA GLU A 57 -1.68 -5.89 -10.24
C GLU A 57 -2.34 -4.53 -10.50
N ILE A 58 -3.49 -4.57 -11.18
CA ILE A 58 -4.36 -3.41 -11.36
C ILE A 58 -5.28 -3.38 -10.14
N VAL A 59 -5.16 -2.33 -9.33
CA VAL A 59 -5.93 -2.16 -8.10
C VAL A 59 -7.06 -1.17 -8.36
N PRO A 60 -8.33 -1.52 -8.11
CA PRO A 60 -9.44 -0.57 -8.20
C PRO A 60 -9.28 0.49 -7.12
N PHE A 61 -9.46 1.76 -7.48
CA PHE A 61 -9.35 2.87 -6.54
C PHE A 61 -10.40 2.77 -5.42
N GLN A 62 -11.58 2.20 -5.73
CA GLN A 62 -12.58 1.88 -4.71
C GLN A 62 -12.06 0.95 -3.61
N ALA A 63 -11.15 0.01 -3.90
CA ALA A 63 -10.56 -0.83 -2.86
C ALA A 63 -9.60 -0.02 -1.95
N VAL A 64 -8.99 1.03 -2.49
CA VAL A 64 -8.17 1.98 -1.73
C VAL A 64 -9.07 2.83 -0.83
N GLU A 65 -10.19 3.32 -1.35
CA GLU A 65 -11.18 4.08 -0.58
C GLU A 65 -11.84 3.23 0.51
N ALA A 66 -12.21 2.00 0.19
CA ALA A 66 -12.77 1.03 1.14
C ALA A 66 -11.82 0.76 2.31
N CYS A 67 -10.52 1.03 2.15
CA CYS A 67 -9.60 0.89 3.26
C CYS A 67 -9.90 1.84 4.43
N PHE A 68 -10.57 2.96 4.16
CA PHE A 68 -10.93 3.98 5.12
C PHE A 68 -12.38 3.89 5.61
N ALA A 69 -13.15 2.86 5.19
CA ALA A 69 -14.58 2.77 5.51
C ALA A 69 -14.92 2.84 7.01
N HIS A 70 -13.96 2.56 7.88
CA HIS A 70 -14.11 2.59 9.34
C HIS A 70 -13.20 3.62 10.03
N GLN A 71 -12.62 4.56 9.28
CA GLN A 71 -11.67 5.54 9.80
C GLN A 71 -12.15 6.96 9.51
N ASP A 72 -12.04 7.82 10.52
CA ASP A 72 -12.32 9.25 10.38
C ASP A 72 -11.32 9.90 9.40
N GLU A 73 -11.81 10.74 8.49
CA GLU A 73 -10.97 11.38 7.47
C GLU A 73 -9.90 12.30 8.06
N ALA A 74 -10.15 12.83 9.26
CA ALA A 74 -9.22 13.70 9.97
C ALA A 74 -8.14 12.94 10.74
N LEU A 75 -8.26 11.61 10.90
CA LEU A 75 -7.33 10.83 11.70
C LEU A 75 -6.06 10.51 10.92
N ALA A 76 -4.91 10.71 11.56
CA ALA A 76 -3.64 10.23 11.05
C ALA A 76 -3.63 8.69 10.96
N PHE A 77 -3.04 8.16 9.90
CA PHE A 77 -2.98 6.71 9.67
C PHE A 77 -1.61 6.25 9.14
N ARG A 78 -1.33 4.95 9.32
CA ARG A 78 -0.11 4.31 8.81
C ARG A 78 -0.40 3.63 7.49
N THR A 79 0.58 3.62 6.58
CA THR A 79 0.47 3.02 5.23
C THR A 79 0.00 1.57 5.21
N ARG A 80 0.17 0.81 6.31
CA ARG A 80 -0.28 -0.60 6.42
C ARG A 80 -1.78 -0.80 6.13
N ILE A 81 -2.61 0.22 6.32
CA ILE A 81 -4.03 0.25 5.94
C ILE A 81 -4.25 -0.22 4.50
N PHE A 82 -3.38 0.18 3.57
CA PHE A 82 -3.52 -0.13 2.15
C PHE A 82 -3.26 -1.59 1.79
N ARG A 83 -2.79 -2.42 2.72
CA ARG A 83 -2.49 -3.82 2.42
C ARG A 83 -3.72 -4.59 1.94
N GLN A 84 -4.91 -4.23 2.40
CA GLN A 84 -6.16 -4.89 2.00
C GLN A 84 -6.64 -4.51 0.60
N ALA A 85 -6.11 -3.43 0.00
CA ALA A 85 -6.39 -3.08 -1.39
C ALA A 85 -5.66 -4.00 -2.39
N PHE A 86 -4.63 -4.73 -1.94
CA PHE A 86 -3.82 -5.61 -2.79
C PHE A 86 -4.16 -7.08 -2.54
N VAL A 87 -4.24 -7.86 -3.61
CA VAL A 87 -4.25 -9.33 -3.54
C VAL A 87 -2.84 -9.85 -3.31
N GLY A 88 -1.83 -9.21 -3.89
CA GLY A 88 -0.44 -9.61 -3.76
C GLY A 88 0.13 -9.40 -2.37
N LYS A 89 1.06 -10.28 -1.97
CA LYS A 89 1.59 -10.36 -0.60
C LYS A 89 2.81 -9.46 -0.34
N SER A 90 3.21 -8.62 -1.30
CA SER A 90 4.39 -7.76 -1.11
C SER A 90 4.15 -6.76 0.01
N THR A 91 5.07 -6.71 0.96
CA THR A 91 5.07 -5.73 2.04
C THR A 91 5.28 -4.30 1.54
N ASN A 92 5.84 -4.13 0.33
CA ASN A 92 6.14 -2.83 -0.23
C ASN A 92 4.92 -2.16 -0.89
N ASN A 93 3.92 -2.93 -1.33
CA ASN A 93 2.76 -2.41 -2.08
C ASN A 93 2.06 -1.27 -1.35
N ALA A 94 1.80 -1.45 -0.05
CA ALA A 94 1.13 -0.46 0.77
C ALA A 94 1.91 0.86 0.90
N GLY A 95 3.24 0.77 1.06
CA GLY A 95 4.11 1.94 1.10
C GLY A 95 4.26 2.63 -0.26
N PHE A 96 4.26 1.85 -1.34
CA PHE A 96 4.32 2.38 -2.70
C PHE A 96 3.02 3.05 -3.11
N LEU A 97 1.86 2.49 -2.76
CA LEU A 97 0.57 3.14 -2.99
C LEU A 97 0.50 4.47 -2.25
N ALA A 98 0.90 4.50 -0.98
CA ALA A 98 0.93 5.74 -0.22
C ALA A 98 1.87 6.79 -0.85
N ALA A 99 2.99 6.38 -1.46
CA ALA A 99 3.88 7.27 -2.20
C ALA A 99 3.20 7.87 -3.43
N ILE A 100 2.45 7.05 -4.17
CA ILE A 100 1.68 7.47 -5.36
C ILE A 100 0.62 8.49 -4.96
N LEU A 101 -0.20 8.17 -3.95
CA LEU A 101 -1.26 9.06 -3.48
C LEU A 101 -0.70 10.39 -2.95
N ARG A 102 0.48 10.38 -2.34
CA ARG A 102 1.17 11.61 -1.93
C ARG A 102 1.64 12.43 -3.14
N ALA A 103 2.14 11.78 -4.20
CA ALA A 103 2.57 12.46 -5.41
C ALA A 103 1.39 13.13 -6.15
N GLU A 104 0.21 12.52 -6.08
CA GLU A 104 -1.04 13.07 -6.63
C GLU A 104 -1.71 14.11 -5.71
N GLY A 105 -1.12 14.41 -4.54
CA GLY A 105 -1.66 15.38 -3.59
C GLY A 105 -2.88 14.89 -2.79
N LEU A 106 -3.20 13.60 -2.86
CA LEU A 106 -4.31 12.97 -2.12
C LEU A 106 -3.94 12.65 -0.66
N LEU A 107 -2.65 12.59 -0.36
CA LEU A 107 -2.12 12.36 0.99
C LEU A 107 -1.08 13.42 1.38
N GLY A 108 -1.11 13.80 2.65
CA GLY A 108 -0.12 14.65 3.30
C GLY A 108 0.56 13.96 4.48
N PRO A 109 1.77 14.39 4.88
CA PRO A 109 2.35 13.95 6.14
C PRO A 109 1.48 14.44 7.32
N ALA A 110 1.29 13.59 8.33
CA ALA A 110 0.63 14.00 9.55
C ALA A 110 1.50 15.01 10.34
N PRO A 111 0.92 16.08 10.91
CA PRO A 111 1.69 17.12 11.60
C PRO A 111 2.30 16.64 12.92
N GLU A 112 1.64 15.70 13.61
CA GLU A 112 2.00 15.31 14.98
C GLU A 112 2.69 13.94 15.08
N ALA A 113 2.73 13.16 14.00
CA ALA A 113 3.23 11.80 14.04
C ALA A 113 4.12 11.45 12.83
N ALA A 114 5.37 11.10 13.12
CA ALA A 114 6.30 10.63 12.11
C ALA A 114 5.80 9.34 11.46
N HIS A 115 5.90 9.26 10.13
CA HIS A 115 5.46 8.11 9.31
C HIS A 115 3.95 7.86 9.27
N GLU A 116 3.15 8.82 9.75
CA GLU A 116 1.70 8.82 9.60
C GLU A 116 1.27 9.86 8.56
N TYR A 117 0.09 9.64 7.98
CA TYR A 117 -0.45 10.41 6.87
C TYR A 117 -1.87 10.85 7.16
N VAL A 118 -2.28 11.95 6.55
CA VAL A 118 -3.65 12.46 6.56
C VAL A 118 -4.18 12.51 5.13
N ARG A 119 -5.49 12.28 4.98
CA ARG A 119 -6.16 12.46 3.69
C ARG A 119 -6.23 13.95 3.36
N LEU A 120 -5.96 14.28 2.10
CA LEU A 120 -6.05 15.63 1.57
C LEU A 120 -7.07 15.68 0.42
N GLY A 121 -7.75 16.82 0.31
CA GLY A 121 -8.66 17.10 -0.79
C GLY A 121 -9.92 16.23 -0.79
N ASN A 122 -10.71 16.37 -1.86
CA ASN A 122 -11.91 15.58 -2.09
C ASN A 122 -11.58 14.48 -3.11
N TRP A 123 -11.46 13.23 -2.62
CA TRP A 123 -11.08 12.07 -3.44
C TRP A 123 -12.14 11.73 -4.48
N ALA A 124 -13.42 11.92 -4.18
CA ALA A 124 -14.51 11.69 -5.13
C ALA A 124 -14.46 12.70 -6.28
N ALA A 125 -14.23 13.98 -5.98
CA ALA A 125 -14.07 15.01 -6.99
C ALA A 125 -12.83 14.77 -7.86
N TRP A 126 -11.70 14.41 -7.25
CA TRP A 126 -10.48 14.07 -7.97
C TRP A 126 -10.66 12.84 -8.88
N THR A 127 -11.36 11.81 -8.40
CA THR A 127 -11.69 10.63 -9.21
C THR A 127 -12.55 10.99 -10.41
N ALA A 128 -13.58 11.81 -10.21
CA ALA A 128 -14.44 12.28 -11.29
C ALA A 128 -13.66 13.10 -12.33
N GLU A 129 -12.74 13.96 -11.90
CA GLU A 129 -11.84 14.70 -12.79
C GLU A 129 -10.94 13.76 -13.61
N MET A 130 -10.35 12.75 -12.97
CA MET A 130 -9.50 11.77 -13.65
C MET A 130 -10.27 10.98 -14.71
N LEU A 131 -11.50 10.56 -14.42
CA LEU A 131 -12.36 9.82 -15.36
C LEU A 131 -12.84 10.66 -16.55
N GLN A 132 -12.97 11.98 -16.36
CA GLN A 132 -13.24 12.94 -17.45
C GLN A 132 -12.01 13.22 -18.33
N GLY A 133 -10.82 12.81 -17.88
CA GLY A 133 -9.57 12.99 -18.61
C GLY A 133 -9.54 12.21 -19.92
N ALA A 134 -8.81 12.75 -20.90
CA ALA A 134 -8.60 12.08 -22.18
C ALA A 134 -7.70 10.83 -22.01
N SER A 135 -8.06 9.75 -22.70
CA SER A 135 -7.23 8.55 -22.75
C SER A 135 -5.95 8.79 -23.56
N LEU A 136 -4.80 8.45 -22.97
CA LEU A 136 -3.47 8.50 -23.59
C LEU A 136 -3.13 7.23 -24.38
N GLY A 137 -3.96 6.19 -24.29
CA GLY A 137 -3.76 4.90 -24.95
C GLY A 137 -4.48 3.76 -24.24
N THR A 138 -4.22 2.53 -24.69
CA THR A 138 -4.88 1.32 -24.18
C THR A 138 -3.87 0.38 -23.52
N VAL A 139 -4.22 -0.18 -22.37
CA VAL A 139 -3.42 -1.16 -21.62
C VAL A 139 -4.21 -2.46 -21.55
N GLY A 140 -3.63 -3.56 -22.04
CA GLY A 140 -4.24 -4.89 -21.89
C GLY A 140 -4.22 -5.36 -20.43
N ALA A 141 -5.27 -6.05 -20.00
CA ALA A 141 -5.32 -6.62 -18.66
C ALA A 141 -4.14 -7.58 -18.44
N PRO A 142 -3.45 -7.50 -17.29
CA PRO A 142 -2.51 -8.53 -16.91
C PRO A 142 -3.28 -9.84 -16.66
N PRO A 143 -2.66 -11.02 -16.88
CA PRO A 143 -3.31 -12.33 -16.75
C PRO A 143 -3.85 -12.65 -15.34
N SER A 144 -3.63 -11.77 -14.35
CA SER A 144 -4.05 -11.93 -12.96
C SER A 144 -5.26 -11.05 -12.57
N ALA A 145 -5.88 -10.32 -13.51
CA ALA A 145 -6.99 -9.40 -13.23
C ALA A 145 -8.39 -10.03 -13.48
N ALA A 146 -8.57 -11.32 -13.20
CA ALA A 146 -9.90 -11.93 -13.20
C ALA A 146 -10.68 -11.48 -11.95
N ALA A 147 -11.27 -10.28 -12.04
CA ALA A 147 -12.48 -9.79 -11.40
C ALA A 147 -12.78 -10.29 -9.97
N GLY A 148 -12.32 -9.53 -8.98
CA GLY A 148 -13.04 -9.45 -7.71
C GLY A 148 -14.34 -8.67 -7.93
N LYS A 149 -15.48 -9.37 -7.98
CA LYS A 149 -16.80 -8.74 -7.99
C LYS A 149 -16.95 -7.89 -6.72
N ALA A 150 -16.88 -6.57 -6.82
CA ALA A 150 -17.39 -5.69 -5.78
C ALA A 150 -18.91 -5.81 -5.77
N GLY A 151 -19.43 -6.59 -4.83
CA GLY A 151 -20.86 -6.77 -4.64
C GLY A 151 -21.51 -5.48 -4.11
N ALA A 152 -22.37 -4.88 -4.92
CA ALA A 152 -23.38 -3.96 -4.43
C ALA A 152 -24.43 -4.75 -3.63
N ALA A 153 -24.39 -4.62 -2.30
CA ALA A 153 -25.50 -4.89 -1.40
C ALA A 153 -25.40 -3.82 -0.31
N GLY A 154 -26.24 -2.80 -0.29
CA GLY A 154 -27.68 -2.92 -0.12
C GLY A 154 -27.98 -2.45 1.30
N ILE A 155 -28.23 -1.15 1.45
CA ILE A 155 -28.65 -0.54 2.71
C ILE A 155 -30.00 -1.13 3.12
N ALA A 156 -30.03 -1.80 4.28
CA ALA A 156 -31.27 -2.14 4.96
C ALA A 156 -31.13 -1.75 6.42
N GLU A 157 -31.71 -0.59 6.71
CA GLU A 157 -32.08 -0.08 8.01
C GLU A 157 -32.93 -1.10 8.79
N THR A 158 -32.56 -1.40 10.04
CA THR A 158 -33.53 -1.75 11.07
C THR A 158 -33.06 -1.18 12.41
N ALA A 159 -33.93 -0.35 12.98
CA ALA A 159 -33.82 0.23 14.31
C ALA A 159 -34.50 -0.65 15.36
N SER A 160 -34.17 -0.37 16.63
CA SER A 160 -34.80 -0.81 17.90
C SER A 160 -34.34 -2.18 18.41
N ALA A 161 -34.06 -2.41 19.69
CA ALA A 161 -34.13 -1.60 20.92
C ALA A 161 -33.38 -2.35 22.04
N GLU A 162 -32.75 -1.58 22.93
CA GLU A 162 -32.65 -1.68 24.40
C GLU A 162 -32.36 -3.04 25.09
N ASP A 163 -31.30 -3.09 25.91
CA ASP A 163 -31.36 -3.09 27.39
C ASP A 163 -29.96 -3.43 28.00
N ALA A 164 -29.51 -2.59 28.93
CA ALA A 164 -28.41 -2.87 29.89
C ALA A 164 -29.07 -3.22 31.24
N PRO A 165 -28.45 -3.86 32.27
CA PRO A 165 -27.06 -3.77 32.75
C PRO A 165 -26.51 -5.20 33.11
N ASP A 166 -25.42 -5.50 33.82
CA ASP A 166 -24.76 -4.93 34.99
C ASP A 166 -23.37 -5.61 35.20
N ALA A 167 -22.63 -5.11 36.19
CA ALA A 167 -21.30 -5.44 36.74
C ALA A 167 -20.89 -6.95 36.78
N GLU A 168 -19.63 -7.36 36.98
CA GLU A 168 -18.73 -7.03 38.08
C GLU A 168 -17.34 -7.69 37.88
N GLN A 169 -16.42 -7.28 38.74
CA GLN A 169 -14.96 -7.45 38.78
C GLN A 169 -14.48 -8.88 39.12
N ALA A 170 -13.25 -9.22 38.75
CA ALA A 170 -12.38 -10.06 39.57
C ALA A 170 -10.90 -9.84 39.22
N GLU A 171 -10.16 -9.37 40.22
CA GLU A 171 -8.72 -9.25 40.26
C GLU A 171 -8.02 -10.61 40.51
N GLY A 172 -6.72 -10.65 40.19
CA GLY A 172 -5.73 -11.38 41.00
C GLY A 172 -5.33 -12.79 40.55
N ALA A 173 -4.08 -12.95 40.10
CA ALA A 173 -3.09 -13.78 40.80
C ALA A 173 -1.75 -13.82 40.05
N GLU A 174 -0.71 -13.44 40.78
CA GLU A 174 0.70 -13.60 40.50
C GLU A 174 1.12 -15.08 40.49
N SER A 175 2.19 -15.44 39.76
CA SER A 175 3.43 -16.00 40.36
C SER A 175 4.38 -16.69 39.36
N VAL A 176 5.64 -16.21 39.39
CA VAL A 176 6.89 -16.97 39.62
C VAL A 176 7.52 -17.86 38.52
N GLY A 177 8.77 -17.47 38.18
CA GLY A 177 9.93 -18.37 37.97
C GLY A 177 10.23 -18.74 36.51
N THR A 178 11.45 -18.76 35.97
CA THR A 178 12.79 -18.85 36.55
C THR A 178 13.87 -18.44 35.53
N ARG A 179 14.77 -17.56 36.00
CA ARG A 179 16.23 -17.39 35.79
C ARG A 179 16.99 -18.12 34.66
N LYS A 180 17.97 -17.35 34.13
CA LYS A 180 19.40 -17.63 33.80
C LYS A 180 19.84 -17.70 32.32
N ARG A 181 20.69 -16.73 31.95
CA ARG A 181 21.73 -16.77 30.87
C ARG A 181 22.89 -17.71 31.34
N PRO A 182 23.83 -18.21 30.49
CA PRO A 182 24.91 -17.39 29.92
C PRO A 182 25.49 -17.85 28.55
N ARG A 183 26.55 -17.13 28.14
CA ARG A 183 27.27 -17.00 26.87
C ARG A 183 28.11 -18.22 26.44
N LYS A 184 28.49 -18.28 25.16
CA LYS A 184 29.88 -18.63 24.78
C LYS A 184 30.34 -18.02 23.45
N ARG A 185 31.53 -17.41 23.52
CA ARG A 185 32.45 -17.01 22.44
C ARG A 185 32.92 -18.24 21.66
N GLY A 186 33.19 -18.07 20.37
CA GLY A 186 34.05 -18.92 19.55
C GLY A 186 34.69 -18.08 18.44
N ARG A 187 36.03 -18.08 18.41
CA ARG A 187 36.96 -17.28 17.59
C ARG A 187 37.61 -18.21 16.57
N GLN A 188 37.88 -17.71 15.36
CA GLN A 188 38.96 -18.10 14.43
C GLN A 188 38.82 -17.15 13.22
N ALA A 189 39.67 -16.15 12.94
CA ALA A 189 41.12 -16.15 12.71
C ALA A 189 41.54 -17.09 11.58
N ALA A 190 41.49 -16.57 10.34
CA ALA A 190 42.21 -17.11 9.20
C ALA A 190 43.19 -16.02 8.73
N THR A 191 44.46 -16.37 8.83
CA THR A 191 45.64 -15.78 8.19
C THR A 191 45.54 -15.91 6.68
N GLU A 192 45.81 -14.83 5.94
CA GLU A 192 46.46 -14.93 4.63
C GLU A 192 47.51 -13.81 4.52
N GLU A 193 48.74 -14.26 4.30
CA GLU A 193 49.92 -13.48 3.96
C GLU A 193 49.79 -12.96 2.51
N GLY A 194 50.27 -11.75 2.25
CA GLY A 194 50.32 -11.20 0.89
C GLY A 194 51.17 -9.94 0.84
N ALA A 195 52.37 -10.10 0.30
CA ALA A 195 53.47 -9.15 0.21
C ALA A 195 53.16 -7.80 -0.48
N GLY A 196 53.90 -6.77 -0.09
CA GLY A 196 53.90 -5.46 -0.73
C GLY A 196 55.06 -4.59 -0.23
N ASP A 197 56.22 -4.84 -0.82
CA ASP A 197 57.52 -4.16 -0.78
C ASP A 197 57.44 -2.61 -0.67
N GLU A 198 57.99 -2.04 0.41
CA GLU A 198 58.26 -0.60 0.54
C GLU A 198 59.70 -0.34 0.10
N GLY A 199 59.85 0.33 -1.04
CA GLY A 199 61.13 0.84 -1.54
C GLY A 199 61.53 2.12 -0.81
N ASP A 200 62.69 2.08 -0.15
CA ASP A 200 63.45 3.21 0.36
C ASP A 200 64.67 3.42 -0.55
N SER A 201 64.70 4.55 -1.29
CA SER A 201 65.88 5.34 -1.73
C SER A 201 65.53 6.30 -2.86
#